data_AF-A0A0S7Y3K2-F1
#
_entry.id   AF-A0A0S7Y3K2-F1
#
_cell.length_a   1.000
_cell.length_b   1.000
_cell.length_c   1.000
_cell.angle_alpha   90.00
_cell.angle_beta   90.00
_cell.angle_gamma   90.00
#
_symmetry.space_group_name_H-M   'P 1'
#
loop_
_entity.id
_entity.type
_entity.pdbx_description
1 polymer ?
#
loop_
_entity_poly.entity_id
_entity_poly.type
_entity_poly.pdbx_seq_one_letter_code
_entity_poly.pdbx_strand_id
1 'polypeptide(L)'
;MQIIKELNLNIGGFYTAEIRERGQRKGFNIIDLGRKEGVLADIDLKSPYKVGKYKVNLKDLEEIGVKSILNAINENKIVIIDEIGKMELFSEKFRKAVEEAVNSKNKVLGTIKLTKDPFTEKIKNRKDTRIFHLTEGNFKQIKTEIIKTLRLSA
;
A
#
# COMPACT_ATOMS: atom_id res chain seq x y z
N MET A 1 -4.13 -7.67 4.86
CA MET A 1 -4.95 -7.92 3.66
C MET A 1 -5.28 -9.41 3.45
N GLN A 2 -6.56 -9.83 3.47
CA GLN A 2 -6.96 -11.26 3.34
C GLN A 2 -6.63 -11.89 1.98
N ILE A 3 -6.68 -11.07 0.91
CA ILE A 3 -6.48 -11.51 -0.48
C ILE A 3 -5.08 -12.14 -0.65
N ILE A 4 -4.07 -11.60 0.02
CA ILE A 4 -2.67 -12.06 -0.04
C ILE A 4 -2.54 -13.56 0.28
N LYS A 5 -3.32 -14.08 1.25
CA LYS A 5 -3.26 -15.49 1.65
C LYS A 5 -3.88 -16.44 0.63
N GLU A 6 -4.77 -15.94 -0.22
CA GLU A 6 -5.48 -16.71 -1.25
C GLU A 6 -4.87 -16.54 -2.65
N LEU A 7 -4.04 -15.52 -2.82
CA LEU A 7 -3.22 -15.35 -4.01
C LEU A 7 -2.07 -16.34 -3.95
N ASN A 8 -2.25 -17.52 -4.55
CA ASN A 8 -1.14 -18.38 -4.93
C ASN A 8 -0.42 -17.81 -6.18
N LEU A 9 -0.02 -16.55 -6.12
CA LEU A 9 0.65 -15.80 -7.17
C LEU A 9 1.98 -15.24 -6.63
N ASN A 10 2.91 -14.95 -7.54
CA ASN A 10 4.17 -14.32 -7.17
C ASN A 10 3.93 -12.83 -6.87
N ILE A 11 3.98 -12.47 -5.60
CA ILE A 11 3.63 -11.14 -5.09
C ILE A 11 4.76 -10.52 -4.27
N GLY A 12 4.88 -9.21 -4.31
CA GLY A 12 5.82 -8.42 -3.50
C GLY A 12 5.21 -7.07 -3.11
N GLY A 13 5.95 -6.24 -2.39
CA GLY A 13 5.44 -4.99 -1.83
C GLY A 13 5.18 -5.09 -0.33
N PHE A 14 4.24 -4.29 0.20
CA PHE A 14 4.02 -4.17 1.64
C PHE A 14 2.54 -3.94 2.00
N TYR A 15 2.26 -4.09 3.28
CA TYR A 15 1.02 -3.65 3.92
C TYR A 15 1.30 -2.96 5.26
N THR A 16 0.30 -2.26 5.78
CA THR A 16 0.36 -1.60 7.07
C THR A 16 -0.53 -2.29 8.10
N ALA A 17 -0.17 -2.17 9.38
CA ALA A 17 -0.92 -2.76 10.49
C ALA A 17 -1.00 -1.77 11.66
N GLU A 18 -2.14 -1.71 12.35
CA GLU A 18 -2.28 -0.83 13.51
C GLU A 18 -1.47 -1.33 14.70
N ILE A 19 -0.71 -0.44 15.32
CA ILE A 19 -0.11 -0.66 16.63
C ILE A 19 -1.14 -0.21 17.68
N ARG A 20 -1.56 -1.13 18.54
CA ARG A 20 -2.51 -0.85 19.63
C ARG A 20 -1.87 -1.14 20.98
N GLU A 21 -2.02 -0.19 21.90
CA GLU A 21 -1.57 -0.30 23.28
C GLU A 21 -2.74 0.05 24.20
N ARG A 22 -3.07 -0.85 25.14
CA ARG A 22 -4.21 -0.69 26.06
C ARG A 22 -5.53 -0.32 25.36
N GLY A 23 -5.80 -0.96 24.22
CA GLY A 23 -7.00 -0.72 23.40
C GLY A 23 -6.97 0.55 22.54
N GLN A 24 -5.97 1.43 22.71
CA GLN A 24 -5.83 2.64 21.93
C GLN A 24 -4.83 2.47 20.79
N ARG A 25 -5.13 3.03 19.62
CA ARG A 25 -4.19 3.05 18.49
C ARG A 25 -3.05 4.04 18.74
N LYS A 26 -1.85 3.50 18.90
CA LYS A 26 -0.60 4.22 19.13
C LYS A 26 0.12 4.60 17.83
N GLY A 27 0.00 3.76 16.82
CA GLY A 27 0.72 3.96 15.57
C GLY A 27 0.36 2.95 14.49
N PHE A 28 1.23 2.83 13.51
CA PHE A 28 1.12 1.94 12.37
C PHE A 28 2.48 1.34 12.06
N ASN A 29 2.54 0.03 11.89
CA ASN A 29 3.69 -0.66 11.31
C ASN A 29 3.59 -0.69 9.80
N ILE A 30 4.74 -0.75 9.14
CA ILE A 30 4.90 -1.08 7.73
C ILE A 30 5.62 -2.43 7.63
N ILE A 31 5.03 -3.37 6.89
CA ILE A 31 5.49 -4.76 6.81
C ILE A 31 5.59 -5.16 5.34
N ASP A 32 6.79 -5.49 4.87
CA ASP A 32 6.95 -6.06 3.53
C ASP A 32 6.51 -7.53 3.49
N LEU A 33 6.22 -8.03 2.28
CA LEU A 33 5.85 -9.45 2.09
C LEU A 33 7.02 -10.43 2.25
N GLY A 34 8.24 -9.91 2.45
CA GLY A 34 9.44 -10.65 2.87
C GLY A 34 9.60 -10.74 4.39
N ARG A 35 8.66 -10.22 5.18
CA ARG A 35 8.64 -10.17 6.65
C ARG A 35 9.62 -9.19 7.31
N LYS A 36 10.14 -8.21 6.57
CA LYS A 36 10.77 -7.03 7.20
C LYS A 36 9.69 -6.10 7.70
N GLU A 37 9.88 -5.58 8.91
CA GLU A 37 8.92 -4.73 9.59
C GLU A 37 9.61 -3.51 10.18
N GLY A 38 8.88 -2.39 10.21
CA GLY A 38 9.28 -1.15 10.83
C GLY A 38 8.06 -0.32 11.22
N VAL A 39 8.29 0.87 11.76
CA VAL A 39 7.24 1.77 12.23
C VAL A 39 6.98 2.82 11.16
N LEU A 40 5.79 2.85 10.57
CA LEU A 40 5.37 3.89 9.63
C LEU A 40 5.07 5.20 10.35
N ALA A 41 4.33 5.13 11.46
CA ALA A 41 3.98 6.31 12.24
C ALA A 41 3.64 5.95 13.68
N ASP A 42 3.95 6.83 14.61
CA ASP A 42 3.67 6.67 16.04
C ASP A 42 3.46 8.04 16.69
N ILE A 43 2.73 8.08 17.81
CA ILE A 43 2.50 9.31 18.59
C ILE A 43 3.76 9.83 19.28
N ASP A 44 4.71 8.96 19.62
CA ASP A 44 5.88 9.29 20.43
C ASP A 44 7.12 9.63 19.60
N LEU A 45 7.07 9.42 18.28
CA LEU A 45 8.17 9.75 17.37
C LEU A 45 8.52 11.24 17.38
N LYS A 46 9.70 11.58 16.88
CA LYS A 46 10.09 12.96 16.55
C LYS A 46 10.20 13.05 15.03
N SER A 47 9.22 13.70 14.40
CA SER A 47 9.22 13.92 12.96
C SER A 47 8.47 15.21 12.64
N PRO A 48 8.93 16.01 11.66
CA PRO A 48 8.18 17.16 11.18
C PRO A 48 6.93 16.76 10.38
N TYR A 49 6.87 15.52 9.89
CA TYR A 49 5.73 14.99 9.14
C TYR A 49 4.71 14.40 10.11
N LYS A 50 3.44 14.85 10.01
CA LYS A 50 2.37 14.35 10.88
C LYS A 50 1.01 14.32 10.20
N VAL A 51 0.18 13.37 10.64
CA VAL A 51 -1.25 13.30 10.32
C VAL A 51 -2.03 13.14 11.62
N GLY A 52 -2.75 14.19 12.02
CA GLY A 52 -3.37 14.25 13.35
C GLY A 52 -2.30 14.17 14.45
N LYS A 53 -2.43 13.19 15.35
CA LYS A 53 -1.47 12.93 16.43
C LYS A 53 -0.27 12.06 16.02
N TYR A 54 -0.34 11.38 14.87
CA TYR A 54 0.68 10.43 14.45
C TYR A 54 1.78 11.14 13.67
N LYS A 55 3.03 10.88 14.04
CA LYS A 55 4.21 11.46 13.41
C LYS A 55 4.85 10.38 12.54
N VAL A 56 5.16 10.73 11.29
CA VAL A 56 5.48 9.77 10.23
C VAL A 56 6.98 9.55 10.16
N ASN A 57 7.40 8.29 10.12
CA ASN A 57 8.77 7.87 9.92
C ASN A 57 9.00 7.57 8.43
N LEU A 58 9.53 8.56 7.70
CA LEU A 58 9.85 8.37 6.28
C LEU A 58 11.00 7.40 6.07
N LYS A 59 11.89 7.23 7.06
CA LYS A 59 13.03 6.32 6.93
C LYS A 59 12.56 4.88 6.75
N ASP A 60 11.71 4.39 7.65
CA ASP A 60 11.20 3.01 7.58
C ASP A 60 10.29 2.82 6.36
N LEU A 61 9.48 3.83 6.02
CA LEU A 61 8.70 3.82 4.78
C LEU A 61 9.59 3.62 3.54
N GLU A 62 10.72 4.31 3.47
CA GLU A 62 11.65 4.22 2.34
C GLU A 62 12.49 2.95 2.37
N GLU A 63 12.98 2.55 3.54
CA GLU A 63 13.83 1.37 3.69
C GLU A 63 13.07 0.05 3.52
N ILE A 64 11.76 0.04 3.80
CA ILE A 64 10.91 -1.15 3.74
C ILE A 64 9.91 -1.02 2.60
N GLY A 65 9.02 -0.02 2.66
CA GLY A 65 7.95 0.17 1.68
C GLY A 65 8.48 0.40 0.26
N VAL A 66 9.29 1.44 0.07
CA VAL A 66 9.84 1.77 -1.25
C VAL A 66 10.70 0.63 -1.81
N LYS A 67 11.62 0.07 -1.01
CA LYS A 67 12.44 -1.06 -1.46
C LYS A 67 11.58 -2.27 -1.84
N SER A 68 10.53 -2.57 -1.08
CA SER A 68 9.64 -3.71 -1.40
C SER A 68 8.87 -3.52 -2.71
N ILE A 69 8.45 -2.29 -3.03
CA ILE A 69 7.85 -1.95 -4.32
C ILE A 69 8.86 -2.19 -5.44
N LEU A 70 10.05 -1.58 -5.35
CA LEU A 70 11.07 -1.66 -6.40
C LEU A 70 11.56 -3.09 -6.62
N ASN A 71 11.73 -3.86 -5.56
CA ASN A 71 12.07 -5.29 -5.66
C ASN A 71 10.96 -6.08 -6.36
N ALA A 72 9.69 -5.81 -6.04
CA ALA A 72 8.56 -6.47 -6.70
C ALA A 72 8.51 -6.16 -8.21
N ILE A 73 8.84 -4.93 -8.60
CA ILE A 73 8.98 -4.54 -10.02
C ILE A 73 10.09 -5.36 -10.68
N ASN A 74 11.31 -5.30 -10.13
CA ASN A 74 12.50 -5.96 -10.68
C ASN A 74 12.35 -7.47 -10.80
N GLU A 75 11.69 -8.10 -9.83
CA GLU A 75 11.45 -9.55 -9.80
C GLU A 75 10.18 -9.96 -10.56
N ASN A 76 9.58 -9.05 -11.33
CA ASN A 76 8.38 -9.27 -12.14
C ASN A 76 7.19 -9.85 -11.34
N LYS A 77 7.01 -9.38 -10.11
CA LYS A 77 5.92 -9.78 -9.21
C LYS A 77 4.71 -8.86 -9.34
N ILE A 78 3.56 -9.32 -8.87
CA ILE A 78 2.42 -8.42 -8.61
C ILE A 78 2.81 -7.53 -7.42
N VAL A 79 2.69 -6.22 -7.60
CA VAL A 79 3.05 -5.22 -6.59
C VAL A 79 1.85 -4.95 -5.69
N ILE A 80 2.05 -5.14 -4.40
CA ILE A 80 1.06 -4.92 -3.35
C ILE A 80 1.39 -3.64 -2.58
N ILE A 81 0.42 -2.72 -2.48
CA ILE A 81 0.60 -1.43 -1.79
C ILE A 81 -0.61 -1.13 -0.91
N ASP A 82 -0.54 -1.47 0.37
CA ASP A 82 -1.61 -1.23 1.35
C ASP A 82 -1.11 -0.30 2.48
N GLU A 83 -1.16 1.03 2.36
CA GLU A 83 -2.00 1.88 1.48
C GLU A 83 -1.16 2.95 0.74
N ILE A 84 -1.71 3.53 -0.34
CA ILE A 84 -1.24 4.78 -0.94
C ILE A 84 -2.02 5.95 -0.30
N GLY A 85 -1.57 6.36 0.88
CA GLY A 85 -2.27 7.30 1.74
C GLY A 85 -1.48 8.58 2.06
N LYS A 86 -2.12 9.47 2.83
CA LYS A 86 -1.55 10.77 3.20
C LYS A 86 -0.21 10.65 3.95
N MET A 87 0.00 9.59 4.74
CA MET A 87 1.24 9.41 5.50
C MET A 87 2.39 9.05 4.56
N GLU A 88 2.15 8.11 3.66
CA GLU A 88 3.12 7.59 2.72
C GLU A 88 3.51 8.65 1.67
N LEU A 89 2.53 9.45 1.26
CA LEU A 89 2.72 10.53 0.29
C LEU A 89 3.52 11.73 0.81
N PHE A 90 3.99 11.73 2.06
CA PHE A 90 5.03 12.67 2.49
C PHE A 90 6.41 12.33 1.90
N SER A 91 6.67 11.07 1.51
CA SER A 91 7.92 10.69 0.87
C SER A 91 7.84 10.84 -0.66
N GLU A 92 8.71 11.68 -1.22
CA GLU A 92 8.90 11.78 -2.66
C GLU A 92 9.44 10.49 -3.28
N LYS A 93 10.24 9.72 -2.53
CA LYS A 93 10.71 8.40 -2.99
C LYS A 93 9.56 7.41 -3.09
N PHE A 94 8.63 7.47 -2.14
CA PHE A 94 7.41 6.67 -2.20
C PHE A 94 6.55 7.02 -3.40
N ARG A 95 6.30 8.32 -3.65
CA ARG A 95 5.58 8.78 -4.85
C ARG A 95 6.21 8.22 -6.13
N LYS A 96 7.53 8.37 -6.28
CA LYS A 96 8.27 7.85 -7.45
C LYS A 96 8.17 6.34 -7.60
N ALA A 97 8.29 5.59 -6.51
CA ALA A 97 8.18 4.12 -6.55
C ALA A 97 6.77 3.66 -6.95
N VAL A 98 5.72 4.34 -6.47
CA VAL A 98 4.34 4.06 -6.90
C VAL A 98 4.16 4.40 -8.37
N GLU A 99 4.67 5.54 -8.84
CA GLU A 99 4.64 5.93 -10.26
C GLU A 99 5.37 4.91 -11.14
N GLU A 100 6.53 4.43 -10.71
CA GLU A 100 7.28 3.37 -11.39
C GLU A 100 6.48 2.08 -11.45
N ALA A 101 5.87 1.66 -10.34
CA ALA A 101 5.04 0.46 -10.29
C ALA A 101 3.88 0.52 -11.28
N VAL A 102 3.11 1.60 -11.29
CA VAL A 102 1.94 1.73 -12.18
C VAL A 102 2.31 1.97 -13.65
N ASN A 103 3.53 2.42 -13.94
CA ASN A 103 4.03 2.55 -15.32
C ASN A 103 4.81 1.32 -15.80
N SER A 104 5.07 0.35 -14.92
CA SER A 104 5.72 -0.90 -15.27
C SER A 104 4.75 -1.87 -15.97
N LYS A 105 5.29 -3.01 -16.43
CA LYS A 105 4.47 -4.13 -16.94
C LYS A 105 3.80 -4.94 -15.82
N ASN A 106 4.16 -4.69 -14.56
CA ASN A 106 3.68 -5.44 -13.41
C ASN A 106 2.23 -5.05 -13.09
N LYS A 107 1.45 -6.02 -12.59
CA LYS A 107 0.14 -5.70 -12.01
C LYS A 107 0.33 -5.05 -10.66
N VAL A 108 -0.45 -4.02 -10.37
CA VAL A 108 -0.46 -3.34 -9.08
C VAL A 108 -1.82 -3.55 -8.42
N LEU A 109 -1.81 -4.02 -7.17
CA LEU A 109 -2.98 -4.00 -6.29
C LEU A 109 -2.67 -3.04 -5.14
N GLY A 110 -3.35 -1.89 -5.14
CA GLY A 110 -3.21 -0.88 -4.11
C GLY A 110 -4.53 -0.52 -3.44
N THR A 111 -4.47 -0.06 -2.21
CA THR A 111 -5.58 0.60 -1.52
C THR A 111 -5.34 2.11 -1.47
N ILE A 112 -6.42 2.89 -1.58
CA ILE A 112 -6.42 4.36 -1.53
C ILE A 112 -7.62 4.82 -0.71
N LYS A 113 -7.46 5.87 0.10
CA LYS A 113 -8.64 6.46 0.78
C LYS A 113 -9.57 7.13 -0.22
N LEU A 114 -10.82 7.29 0.22
CA LEU A 114 -11.81 8.11 -0.48
C LEU A 114 -11.44 9.60 -0.52
N THR A 115 -10.58 10.05 0.39
CA THR A 115 -10.05 11.42 0.38
C THR A 115 -9.33 11.69 -0.93
N LYS A 116 -9.68 12.81 -1.58
CA LYS A 116 -9.03 13.25 -2.80
C LYS A 116 -7.62 13.73 -2.48
N ASP A 117 -6.65 13.23 -3.23
CA ASP A 117 -5.28 13.74 -3.25
C ASP A 117 -4.83 13.82 -4.71
N PRO A 118 -4.18 14.90 -5.17
CA PRO A 118 -3.78 15.05 -6.57
C PRO A 118 -2.97 13.87 -7.11
N PHE A 119 -2.18 13.21 -6.26
CA PHE A 119 -1.39 12.04 -6.65
C PHE A 119 -2.28 10.81 -6.86
N THR A 120 -3.18 10.50 -5.91
CA THR A 120 -4.06 9.33 -6.04
C THR A 120 -5.11 9.52 -7.13
N GLU A 121 -5.58 10.75 -7.38
CA GLU A 121 -6.49 11.06 -8.49
C GLU A 121 -5.83 10.80 -9.85
N LYS A 122 -4.52 11.08 -10.02
CA LYS A 122 -3.80 10.72 -11.25
C LYS A 122 -3.82 9.22 -11.49
N ILE A 123 -3.63 8.40 -10.45
CA ILE A 123 -3.68 6.94 -10.54
C ILE A 123 -5.10 6.48 -10.88
N LYS A 124 -6.12 7.00 -10.18
CA LYS A 124 -7.53 6.64 -10.41
C LYS A 124 -7.99 6.92 -11.84
N ASN A 125 -7.52 8.01 -12.45
CA ASN A 125 -7.97 8.46 -13.78
C ASN A 125 -7.22 7.80 -14.94
N ARG A 126 -6.30 6.87 -14.69
CA ARG A 126 -5.63 6.14 -15.77
C ARG A 126 -6.60 5.18 -16.47
N LYS A 127 -6.46 5.05 -17.79
CA LYS A 127 -7.31 4.15 -18.60
C LYS A 127 -7.12 2.67 -18.26
N ASP A 128 -5.98 2.30 -17.71
CA ASP A 128 -5.61 0.94 -17.31
C ASP A 128 -5.89 0.64 -15.83
N THR A 129 -6.47 1.59 -15.09
CA THR A 129 -6.80 1.42 -13.68
C THR A 129 -8.26 1.02 -13.50
N ARG A 130 -8.50 -0.07 -12.77
CA ARG A 130 -9.83 -0.50 -12.33
C ARG A 130 -10.04 -0.16 -10.86
N ILE A 131 -11.05 0.65 -10.58
CA ILE A 131 -11.41 1.06 -9.22
C ILE A 131 -12.53 0.18 -8.68
N PHE A 132 -12.34 -0.33 -7.46
CA PHE A 132 -13.34 -1.08 -6.71
C PHE A 132 -13.72 -0.30 -5.46
N HIS A 133 -14.98 0.09 -5.34
CA HIS A 133 -15.51 0.76 -4.15
C HIS A 133 -15.96 -0.28 -3.12
N LEU A 134 -15.18 -0.45 -2.06
CA LEU A 134 -15.51 -1.38 -0.97
C LEU A 134 -16.60 -0.81 -0.05
N THR A 135 -17.58 -1.64 0.26
CA THR A 135 -18.61 -1.44 1.28
C THR A 135 -18.68 -2.68 2.17
N GLU A 136 -19.36 -2.59 3.31
CA GLU A 136 -19.52 -3.74 4.20
C GLU A 136 -20.22 -4.93 3.52
N GLY A 137 -21.18 -4.66 2.62
CA GLY A 137 -21.97 -5.68 1.94
C GLY A 137 -21.30 -6.34 0.72
N ASN A 138 -20.27 -5.73 0.14
CA ASN A 138 -19.71 -6.17 -1.15
C ASN A 138 -18.32 -6.82 -1.05
N PHE A 139 -17.76 -6.94 0.16
CA PHE A 139 -16.40 -7.42 0.38
C PHE A 139 -16.11 -8.76 -0.32
N LYS A 140 -16.99 -9.76 -0.14
CA LYS A 140 -16.82 -11.10 -0.74
C LYS A 140 -16.81 -11.06 -2.27
N GLN A 141 -17.68 -10.24 -2.85
CA GLN A 141 -17.79 -10.07 -4.29
C GLN A 141 -16.53 -9.40 -4.84
N ILE A 142 -16.14 -8.24 -4.31
CA ILE A 142 -14.96 -7.49 -4.77
C ILE A 142 -13.70 -8.33 -4.62
N LYS A 143 -13.55 -9.06 -3.51
CA LYS A 143 -12.45 -10.00 -3.30
C LYS A 143 -12.35 -11.01 -4.44
N THR A 144 -13.47 -11.61 -4.83
CA THR A 144 -13.53 -12.60 -5.92
C THR A 144 -13.16 -11.95 -7.27
N GLU A 145 -13.69 -10.76 -7.54
CA GLU A 145 -13.40 -10.02 -8.78
C GLU A 145 -11.92 -9.61 -8.89
N ILE A 146 -11.30 -9.16 -7.79
CA ILE A 146 -9.88 -8.82 -7.76
C ILE A 146 -9.03 -10.07 -8.05
N ILE A 147 -9.30 -11.19 -7.37
CA ILE A 147 -8.55 -12.43 -7.60
C ILE A 147 -8.67 -12.90 -9.06
N LYS A 148 -9.89 -12.85 -9.62
CA LYS A 148 -10.13 -13.19 -11.02
C LYS A 148 -9.35 -12.27 -11.97
N THR A 149 -9.39 -10.96 -11.73
CA THR A 149 -8.69 -9.95 -12.56
C THR A 149 -7.17 -10.16 -12.52
N LEU A 150 -6.61 -10.45 -11.35
CA LEU A 150 -5.17 -10.68 -11.20
C LEU A 150 -4.71 -11.96 -11.91
N ARG A 151 -5.57 -12.98 -12.05
CA ARG A 151 -5.27 -14.25 -12.73
C ARG A 151 -5.46 -14.19 -14.26
N LEU A 152 -6.45 -13.46 -14.77
CA LEU A 152 -6.88 -13.48 -16.18
C LEU A 152 -5.92 -12.82 -17.20
N SER A 153 -4.69 -12.48 -16.81
CA SER A 153 -3.73 -11.86 -17.72
C SER A 153 -2.35 -12.46 -17.49
N ALA A 154 -2.30 -13.78 -17.55
CA ALA A 154 -1.08 -14.58 -17.69
C ALA A 154 -1.06 -15.12 -19.13
#